data_AF-A0A7J5VGN0-F1
#
_entry.id   AF-A0A7J5VGN0-F1
#
_cell.length_a   1.000
_cell.length_b   1.000
_cell.length_c   1.000
_cell.angle_alpha   90.00
_cell.angle_beta   90.00
_cell.angle_gamma   90.00
#
_symmetry.space_group_name_H-M   'P 1'
#
loop_
_entity.id
_entity.type
_entity.pdbx_description
1 polymer ?
#
loop_
_entity_poly.entity_id
_entity_poly.type
_entity_poly.pdbx_seq_one_letter_code
_entity_poly.pdbx_strand_id
1 'polypeptide(L)'
;MKNILKKIDSIKTKIDAHRPLDSHMVNQLREYFRSSMTYSSNALEENSLTETETKIVIEDGITIGGKPVKDHLEALGHSAAYDLLFRLAKHQDITEANIKELHRLFYYRIDEDQAGKYRKQKKSSLPAQPSSPPHLKRYRI
;
A
#
# COMPACT_ATOMS: atom_id res chain seq x y z
N MET A 1 -22.86 2.68 -16.18
CA MET A 1 -22.60 2.13 -14.82
C MET A 1 -23.25 0.77 -14.57
N LYS A 2 -24.58 0.58 -14.70
CA LYS A 2 -25.24 -0.72 -14.43
C LYS A 2 -24.67 -1.93 -15.20
N ASN A 3 -24.23 -1.74 -16.44
CA ASN A 3 -23.62 -2.82 -17.25
C ASN A 3 -22.22 -3.22 -16.74
N ILE A 4 -21.42 -2.25 -16.28
CA ILE A 4 -20.07 -2.51 -15.75
C ILE A 4 -20.15 -3.31 -14.44
N LEU A 5 -21.06 -2.94 -13.54
CA LEU A 5 -21.26 -3.67 -12.28
C LEU A 5 -21.64 -5.14 -12.54
N LYS A 6 -22.59 -5.39 -13.46
CA LYS A 6 -22.94 -6.76 -13.87
C LYS A 6 -21.76 -7.54 -14.44
N LYS A 7 -20.88 -6.89 -15.20
CA LYS A 7 -19.66 -7.52 -15.72
C LYS A 7 -18.69 -7.87 -14.59
N ILE A 8 -18.49 -6.98 -13.62
CA ILE A 8 -17.65 -7.23 -12.43
C ILE A 8 -18.19 -8.42 -11.65
N ASP A 9 -19.50 -8.45 -11.38
CA ASP A 9 -20.16 -9.55 -10.66
C ASP A 9 -19.97 -10.88 -11.42
N SER A 10 -20.14 -10.88 -12.74
CA SER A 10 -19.93 -12.09 -13.56
C SER A 10 -18.49 -12.61 -13.50
N ILE A 11 -17.50 -11.71 -13.53
CA ILE A 11 -16.08 -12.09 -13.40
C ILE A 11 -15.80 -12.63 -12.00
N LYS A 12 -16.34 -11.98 -10.96
CA LYS A 12 -16.22 -12.42 -9.57
C LYS A 12 -16.78 -13.84 -9.40
N THR A 13 -17.97 -14.14 -9.93
CA THR A 13 -18.56 -15.48 -9.86
C THR A 13 -17.67 -16.53 -10.51
N LYS A 14 -17.04 -16.22 -11.66
CA LYS A 14 -16.09 -17.13 -12.30
C LYS A 14 -14.86 -17.40 -11.43
N ILE A 15 -14.32 -16.36 -10.79
CA ILE A 15 -13.18 -16.51 -9.87
C ILE A 15 -13.58 -17.35 -8.65
N ASP A 16 -14.74 -17.08 -8.06
CA ASP A 16 -15.21 -17.77 -6.86
C ASP A 16 -15.50 -19.25 -7.11
N ALA A 17 -15.89 -19.62 -8.34
CA ALA A 17 -16.10 -21.02 -8.74
C ALA A 17 -14.81 -21.87 -8.72
N HIS A 18 -13.62 -21.25 -8.68
CA HIS A 18 -12.33 -21.94 -8.55
C HIS A 18 -11.87 -22.12 -7.10
N ARG A 19 -12.69 -21.77 -6.10
CA ARG A 19 -12.37 -21.96 -4.68
C ARG A 19 -12.78 -23.36 -4.18
N PRO A 20 -12.09 -23.95 -3.18
CA PRO A 20 -10.91 -23.42 -2.52
C PRO A 20 -9.65 -23.53 -3.38
N LEU A 21 -8.78 -22.52 -3.30
CA LEU A 21 -7.45 -22.58 -3.88
C LEU A 21 -6.51 -23.35 -2.95
N ASP A 22 -5.50 -23.99 -3.52
CA ASP A 22 -4.43 -24.63 -2.76
C ASP A 22 -3.74 -23.62 -1.82
N SER A 23 -3.39 -24.07 -0.61
CA SER A 23 -2.85 -23.21 0.45
C SER A 23 -1.50 -22.59 0.08
N HIS A 24 -0.66 -23.31 -0.67
CA HIS A 24 0.60 -22.79 -1.16
C HIS A 24 0.37 -21.72 -2.23
N MET A 25 -0.58 -21.94 -3.17
CA MET A 25 -0.98 -20.92 -4.14
C MET A 25 -1.52 -19.65 -3.46
N VAL A 26 -2.34 -19.79 -2.41
CA VAL A 26 -2.87 -18.65 -1.66
C VAL A 26 -1.74 -17.85 -1.02
N ASN A 27 -0.74 -18.51 -0.45
CA ASN A 27 0.44 -17.85 0.13
C ASN A 27 1.24 -17.10 -0.94
N GLN A 28 1.49 -17.71 -2.11
CA GLN A 28 2.18 -17.03 -3.20
C GLN A 28 1.45 -15.78 -3.68
N LEU A 29 0.12 -15.86 -3.84
CA LEU A 29 -0.70 -14.71 -4.19
C LEU A 29 -0.62 -13.62 -3.11
N ARG A 30 -0.63 -13.99 -1.83
CA ARG A 30 -0.50 -13.04 -0.73
C ARG A 30 0.83 -12.28 -0.78
N GLU A 31 1.95 -12.97 -0.97
CA GLU A 31 3.27 -12.32 -1.05
C GLU A 31 3.38 -11.41 -2.29
N TYR A 32 2.84 -11.86 -3.43
CA TYR A 32 2.75 -11.03 -4.64
C TYR A 32 1.94 -9.75 -4.41
N PHE A 33 0.75 -9.85 -3.83
CA PHE A 33 -0.08 -8.67 -3.58
C PHE A 33 0.49 -7.78 -2.47
N ARG A 34 1.18 -8.35 -1.47
CA ARG A 34 1.86 -7.57 -0.42
C ARG A 34 2.91 -6.63 -1.04
N SER A 35 3.78 -7.15 -1.89
CA SER A 35 4.80 -6.34 -2.58
C SER A 35 4.19 -5.35 -3.57
N SER A 36 3.31 -5.82 -4.45
CA SER A 36 2.74 -4.97 -5.51
C SER A 36 1.84 -3.85 -4.98
N MET A 37 1.04 -4.11 -3.93
CA MET A 37 0.22 -3.08 -3.27
C MET A 37 1.08 -2.07 -2.51
N THR A 38 2.14 -2.53 -1.84
CA THR A 38 3.06 -1.65 -1.12
C THR A 38 3.78 -0.69 -2.05
N TYR A 39 4.30 -1.21 -3.17
CA TYR A 39 4.89 -0.38 -4.21
C TYR A 39 3.87 0.61 -4.80
N SER A 40 2.75 0.09 -5.31
CA SER A 40 1.77 0.92 -6.03
C SER A 40 1.18 2.02 -5.15
N SER A 41 0.90 1.74 -3.87
CA SER A 41 0.37 2.74 -2.94
C SER A 41 1.41 3.82 -2.62
N ASN A 42 2.65 3.43 -2.32
CA ASN A 42 3.69 4.40 -1.95
C ASN A 42 4.13 5.23 -3.17
N ALA A 43 4.17 4.64 -4.37
CA ALA A 43 4.50 5.35 -5.61
C ALA A 43 3.50 6.49 -5.93
N LEU A 44 2.21 6.33 -5.56
CA LEU A 44 1.22 7.40 -5.66
C LEU A 44 1.53 8.60 -4.75
N GLU A 45 2.19 8.35 -3.62
CA GLU A 45 2.63 9.36 -2.65
C GLU A 45 4.09 9.80 -2.87
N GLU A 46 4.57 9.65 -4.11
CA GLU A 46 5.90 10.08 -4.58
C GLU A 46 7.10 9.32 -3.96
N ASN A 47 6.88 8.11 -3.42
CA ASN A 47 7.96 7.22 -3.02
C ASN A 47 8.77 6.76 -4.25
N SER A 48 10.10 6.76 -4.13
CA SER A 48 11.01 6.55 -5.27
C SER A 48 11.47 5.11 -5.48
N LEU A 49 11.11 4.17 -4.61
CA LEU A 49 11.43 2.76 -4.80
C LEU A 49 10.67 2.19 -6.00
N THR A 50 11.36 1.45 -6.86
CA THR A 50 10.73 0.62 -7.89
C THR A 50 10.03 -0.59 -7.27
N GLU A 51 9.22 -1.31 -8.03
CA GLU A 51 8.54 -2.52 -7.53
C GLU A 51 9.54 -3.58 -7.06
N THR A 52 10.62 -3.82 -7.83
CA THR A 52 11.69 -4.76 -7.47
C THR A 52 12.46 -4.30 -6.23
N GLU A 53 12.80 -3.01 -6.14
CA GLU A 53 13.47 -2.44 -4.96
C GLU A 53 12.58 -2.57 -3.71
N THR A 54 11.27 -2.27 -3.84
CA THR A 54 10.29 -2.43 -2.77
C THR A 54 10.24 -3.88 -2.29
N LYS A 55 10.22 -4.84 -3.22
CA LYS A 55 10.23 -6.26 -2.92
C LYS A 55 11.48 -6.66 -2.11
N ILE A 56 12.66 -6.24 -2.57
CA ILE A 56 13.94 -6.49 -1.86
C ILE A 56 13.91 -5.91 -0.44
N VAL A 57 13.38 -4.70 -0.27
CA VAL A 57 13.26 -4.05 1.05
C VAL A 57 12.37 -4.84 2.00
N ILE A 58 11.21 -5.31 1.53
CA ILE A 58 10.22 -5.94 2.42
C ILE A 58 10.44 -7.44 2.62
N GLU A 59 10.98 -8.16 1.63
CA GLU A 59 11.20 -9.61 1.69
C GLU A 59 12.58 -9.95 2.26
N ASP A 60 13.63 -9.26 1.79
CA ASP A 60 15.02 -9.57 2.17
C ASP A 60 15.56 -8.66 3.27
N GLY A 61 14.86 -7.55 3.57
CA GLY A 61 15.30 -6.56 4.57
C GLY A 61 16.53 -5.77 4.14
N ILE A 62 16.82 -5.72 2.83
CA ILE A 62 18.00 -5.06 2.27
C ILE A 62 17.67 -3.62 1.90
N THR A 63 18.53 -2.68 2.31
CA THR A 63 18.42 -1.27 1.93
C THR A 63 18.93 -1.01 0.52
N ILE A 64 18.31 -0.06 -0.17
CA ILE A 64 18.67 0.37 -1.53
C ILE A 64 19.52 1.65 -1.46
N GLY A 65 20.75 1.55 -1.97
CA GLY A 65 21.68 2.67 -2.02
C GLY A 65 21.15 3.83 -2.84
N GLY A 66 21.33 5.06 -2.34
CA GLY A 66 20.93 6.29 -3.02
C GLY A 66 19.44 6.64 -2.92
N LYS A 67 18.63 5.84 -2.22
CA LYS A 67 17.21 6.13 -1.97
C LYS A 67 17.02 6.75 -0.58
N PRO A 68 16.01 7.62 -0.38
CA PRO A 68 15.71 8.19 0.93
C PRO A 68 15.40 7.09 1.96
N VAL A 69 15.87 7.27 3.20
CA VAL A 69 15.52 6.37 4.31
C VAL A 69 14.00 6.34 4.52
N LYS A 70 13.34 7.50 4.37
CA LYS A 70 11.88 7.64 4.45
C LYS A 70 11.16 6.61 3.57
N ASP A 71 11.61 6.44 2.33
CA ASP A 71 10.97 5.57 1.36
C ASP A 71 10.97 4.10 1.81
N HIS A 72 12.07 3.65 2.41
CA HIS A 72 12.20 2.31 2.97
C HIS A 72 11.30 2.13 4.19
N LEU A 73 11.23 3.14 5.06
CA LEU A 73 10.40 3.10 6.26
C LEU A 73 8.90 3.08 5.90
N GLU A 74 8.49 3.81 4.87
CA GLU A 74 7.13 3.77 4.32
C GLU A 74 6.82 2.40 3.71
N ALA A 75 7.75 1.80 2.95
CA ALA A 75 7.56 0.46 2.39
C ALA A 75 7.40 -0.61 3.50
N LEU A 76 8.26 -0.57 4.52
CA LEU A 76 8.17 -1.47 5.66
C LEU A 76 6.86 -1.28 6.43
N GLY A 77 6.49 -0.02 6.73
CA GLY A 77 5.27 0.32 7.45
C GLY A 77 4.00 -0.13 6.72
N HIS A 78 3.92 0.15 5.42
CA HIS A 78 2.79 -0.28 4.60
C HIS A 78 2.71 -1.80 4.49
N SER A 79 3.84 -2.50 4.32
CA SER A 79 3.83 -3.98 4.28
C SER A 79 3.33 -4.61 5.59
N ALA A 80 3.67 -4.01 6.73
CA ALA A 80 3.16 -4.44 8.04
C ALA A 80 1.66 -4.15 8.21
N ALA A 81 1.20 -3.00 7.71
CA ALA A 81 -0.23 -2.68 7.68
C ALA A 81 -1.01 -3.66 6.79
N TYR A 82 -0.45 -4.08 5.65
CA TYR A 82 -1.03 -5.11 4.78
C TYR A 82 -1.21 -6.46 5.51
N ASP A 83 -0.21 -6.88 6.29
CA ASP A 83 -0.31 -8.11 7.10
C ASP A 83 -1.42 -8.04 8.15
N LEU A 84 -1.60 -6.88 8.79
CA LEU A 84 -2.73 -6.66 9.69
C LEU A 84 -4.05 -6.70 8.93
N LEU A 85 -4.16 -6.02 7.79
CA LEU A 85 -5.36 -6.03 6.95
C LEU A 85 -5.78 -7.45 6.59
N PHE A 86 -4.84 -8.31 6.20
CA PHE A 86 -5.14 -9.70 5.86
C PHE A 86 -5.65 -10.51 7.06
N ARG A 87 -5.17 -10.23 8.28
CA ARG A 87 -5.71 -10.84 9.51
C ARG A 87 -7.12 -10.32 9.81
N LEU A 88 -7.33 -9.01 9.70
CA LEU A 88 -8.61 -8.36 9.94
C LEU A 88 -9.69 -8.82 8.96
N ALA A 89 -9.33 -9.08 7.71
CA ALA A 89 -10.26 -9.57 6.67
C ALA A 89 -10.89 -10.94 6.99
N LYS A 90 -10.37 -11.67 7.99
CA LYS A 90 -10.98 -12.92 8.49
C LYS A 90 -12.15 -12.67 9.47
N HIS A 91 -12.35 -11.43 9.91
CA HIS A 91 -13.40 -11.01 10.82
C HIS A 91 -14.49 -10.23 10.06
N GLN A 92 -15.71 -10.21 10.60
CA GLN A 92 -16.84 -9.52 9.94
C GLN A 92 -16.86 -8.00 10.21
N ASP A 93 -16.33 -7.56 11.36
CA ASP A 93 -16.42 -6.17 11.79
C ASP A 93 -15.07 -5.45 11.69
N ILE A 94 -15.12 -4.22 11.17
CA ILE A 94 -13.99 -3.28 11.20
C ILE A 94 -14.31 -2.22 12.25
N THR A 95 -13.49 -2.15 13.29
CA THR A 95 -13.64 -1.18 14.38
C THR A 95 -12.74 0.04 14.18
N GLU A 96 -13.05 1.14 14.87
CA GLU A 96 -12.19 2.32 14.93
C GLU A 96 -10.76 1.97 15.38
N ALA A 97 -10.64 1.08 16.37
CA ALA A 97 -9.36 0.60 16.87
C ALA A 97 -8.55 -0.09 15.76
N ASN A 98 -9.21 -0.85 14.87
CA ASN A 98 -8.53 -1.48 13.73
C ASN A 98 -7.99 -0.44 12.74
N ILE A 99 -8.78 0.59 12.44
CA ILE A 99 -8.37 1.68 11.53
C ILE A 99 -7.17 2.45 12.12
N LYS A 100 -7.21 2.75 13.42
CA LYS A 100 -6.11 3.43 14.11
C LYS A 100 -4.86 2.57 14.14
N GLU A 101 -4.99 1.26 14.34
CA GLU A 101 -3.84 0.35 14.31
C GLU A 101 -3.23 0.21 12.91
N LEU A 102 -4.05 0.14 11.85
CA LEU A 102 -3.56 0.19 10.47
C LEU A 102 -2.77 1.47 10.21
N HIS A 103 -3.32 2.63 10.59
CA HIS A 103 -2.63 3.91 10.47
C HIS A 103 -1.35 3.96 11.31
N ARG A 104 -1.36 3.37 12.51
CA ARG A 104 -0.17 3.29 13.36
C ARG A 104 0.94 2.50 12.67
N LEU A 105 0.67 1.29 12.18
CA LEU A 105 1.66 0.45 11.50
C LEU A 105 2.24 1.11 10.25
N PHE A 106 1.39 1.81 9.49
CA PHE A 106 1.82 2.56 8.33
C PHE A 106 2.79 3.71 8.69
N TYR A 107 2.50 4.44 9.77
CA TYR A 107 3.10 5.77 9.99
C TYR A 107 4.12 5.86 11.14
N TYR A 108 4.17 4.89 12.07
CA TYR A 108 5.00 5.00 13.28
C TYR A 108 6.51 5.14 13.02
N ARG A 109 7.00 4.63 11.88
CA ARG A 109 8.40 4.78 11.48
C ARG A 109 8.71 6.15 10.88
N ILE A 110 7.68 6.93 10.57
CA ILE A 110 7.78 8.26 9.97
C ILE A 110 7.54 9.33 11.04
N ASP A 111 6.45 9.18 11.80
CA ASP A 111 6.08 10.06 12.92
C ASP A 111 5.33 9.23 13.99
N GLU A 112 6.08 8.80 15.00
CA GLU A 112 5.55 8.01 16.11
C GLU A 112 4.51 8.77 16.93
N ASP A 113 4.69 10.09 17.06
CA ASP A 113 3.80 10.94 17.87
C ASP A 113 2.42 11.10 17.24
N GLN A 114 2.29 11.01 15.91
CA GLN A 114 1.01 11.10 15.21
C GLN A 114 0.43 9.74 14.79
N ALA A 115 1.22 8.66 14.85
CA ALA A 115 0.81 7.33 14.46
C ALA A 115 -0.44 6.85 15.21
N GLY A 116 -1.44 6.37 14.44
CA GLY A 116 -2.71 5.88 14.98
C GLY A 116 -3.61 6.91 15.69
N LYS A 117 -3.33 8.21 15.55
CA LYS A 117 -4.14 9.28 16.17
C LYS A 117 -4.93 10.04 15.11
N TYR A 118 -6.14 10.46 15.46
CA TYR A 118 -6.84 11.45 14.67
C TYR A 118 -6.12 12.79 14.76
N ARG A 119 -6.00 13.43 13.61
CA ARG A 119 -5.41 14.75 13.48
C ARG A 119 -6.24 15.79 14.25
N LYS A 120 -5.57 16.65 15.03
CA LYS A 120 -6.21 17.73 15.80
C LYS A 120 -6.20 19.10 15.09
N GLN A 121 -5.40 19.24 14.04
CA GLN A 121 -5.24 20.48 13.29
C GLN A 121 -6.11 20.47 12.02
N LYS A 122 -6.69 21.62 11.67
CA LYS A 122 -7.46 21.79 10.43
C LYS A 122 -6.49 21.81 9.22
N LYS A 123 -6.86 21.17 8.11
CA LYS A 123 -6.02 21.24 6.88
C LYS A 123 -6.27 22.63 6.30
N SER A 124 -5.24 23.46 6.16
CA SER A 124 -5.37 24.62 5.30
C SER A 124 -5.50 24.07 3.87
N SER A 125 -6.60 24.36 3.20
CA SER A 125 -6.80 24.03 1.79
C SER A 125 -5.97 25.03 0.97
N LEU A 126 -4.65 24.95 1.05
CA LEU A 126 -3.83 25.54 0.02
C LEU A 126 -4.06 24.74 -1.26
N PRO A 127 -4.35 25.39 -2.40
CA PRO A 127 -4.52 24.68 -3.66
C PRO A 127 -3.25 23.86 -3.93
N ALA A 128 -3.43 22.59 -4.32
CA ALA A 128 -2.34 21.73 -4.72
C ALA A 128 -1.51 22.46 -5.79
N GLN A 129 -0.24 22.73 -5.49
CA GLN A 129 0.70 23.13 -6.53
C GLN A 129 0.78 21.95 -7.50
N PRO A 130 0.64 22.15 -8.82
CA PRO A 130 0.76 21.05 -9.77
C PRO A 130 2.17 20.46 -9.65
N SER A 131 2.28 19.25 -9.09
CA SER A 131 3.53 18.51 -9.14
C SER A 131 3.80 18.18 -10.60
N SER A 132 4.94 18.67 -11.10
CA SER A 132 5.39 18.33 -12.45
C SER A 132 5.81 16.85 -12.42
N PRO A 133 5.35 16.01 -13.36
CA PRO A 133 5.80 14.62 -13.44
C PRO A 133 7.33 14.56 -13.56
N PRO A 134 8.00 13.63 -12.86
CA PRO A 134 9.47 13.57 -12.80
C PRO A 134 10.17 13.33 -14.16
N HIS A 135 9.44 13.03 -15.23
CA HIS A 135 10.00 12.66 -16.54
C HIS A 135 10.17 13.83 -17.54
N LEU A 136 9.94 15.09 -17.15
CA LEU A 136 10.17 16.25 -18.01
C LEU A 136 11.38 17.12 -17.58
N LYS A 137 12.51 16.48 -17.27
CA LYS A 137 13.83 17.14 -17.31
C LYS A 137 14.58 16.75 -18.58
N ARG A 138 14.19 17.42 -19.67
CA ARG A 138 14.99 17.86 -20.82
C ARG A 138 16.24 17.00 -21.18
N TYR A 139 16.11 16.19 -22.23
CA TYR A 139 17.14 16.21 -23.27
C TYR A 139 16.99 17.53 -24.03
N ARG A 140 17.88 18.48 -23.76
CA ARG A 140 18.20 19.57 -24.68
C ARG A 140 19.54 19.17 -25.30
N ILE A 141 19.50 18.79 -26.58
CA ILE A 141 20.65 18.91 -27.48
C ILE A 141 20.71 20.38 -27.90
#